data_AF-A0A2C9L415-F1
#
_entry.id   AF-A0A2C9L415-F1
#
_cell.length_a   1.000
_cell.length_b   1.000
_cell.length_c   1.000
_cell.angle_alpha   90.00
_cell.angle_beta   90.00
_cell.angle_gamma   90.00
#
_symmetry.space_group_name_H-M   'P 1'
#
loop_
_entity.id
_entity.type
_entity.pdbx_description
1 polymer ?
#
loop_
_entity_poly.entity_id
_entity_poly.type
_entity_poly.pdbx_seq_one_letter_code
_entity_poly.pdbx_strand_id
1 'polypeptide(L)'
;MKTVFYRVKKTSVSETLDGDLHKYLEFDQIIAASPYKKIEFRDVVHISLDSTPNWVLIRLEKASRAFRFELPYIKKLLEPMTPLQYLATYTRLQSEQLRRYQEIFKKSKAKYLDYIEFKTLHSSLNSMFGGLLSDANFNILKVCLFISEDSLMDLSTFVGLCAFTDRLFWTCYLGSEYNTFLTWSPNRSALECVDFEYLDRKLKDVKLSKELYVLLHSLA
;
A
#
# COMPACT_ATOMS: atom_id res chain seq x y z
N MET A 1 -27.96 -46.23 13.82
CA MET A 1 -26.60 -45.64 13.85
C MET A 1 -25.96 -45.80 12.48
N LYS A 2 -25.71 -44.72 11.73
CA LYS A 2 -25.02 -44.74 10.43
C LYS A 2 -23.65 -44.07 10.61
N THR A 3 -22.58 -44.83 10.42
CA THR A 3 -21.21 -44.34 10.46
C THR A 3 -20.85 -43.72 9.12
N VAL A 4 -20.54 -42.42 9.10
CA VAL A 4 -20.09 -41.70 7.90
C VAL A 4 -18.57 -41.64 7.91
N PHE A 5 -17.92 -42.26 6.93
CA PHE A 5 -16.48 -42.19 6.72
C PHE A 5 -16.13 -40.88 5.98
N TYR A 6 -15.34 -40.01 6.60
CA TYR A 6 -14.73 -38.88 5.92
C TYR A 6 -13.50 -39.36 5.14
N ARG A 7 -13.59 -39.27 3.81
CA ARG A 7 -12.47 -39.49 2.89
C ARG A 7 -11.60 -38.24 2.89
N VAL A 8 -10.44 -38.31 3.55
CA VAL A 8 -9.40 -37.27 3.47
C VAL A 8 -8.91 -37.20 2.03
N LYS A 9 -9.22 -36.11 1.32
CA LYS A 9 -8.56 -35.79 0.05
C LYS A 9 -7.12 -35.41 0.36
N LYS A 10 -6.17 -36.20 -0.14
CA LYS A 10 -4.76 -35.79 -0.26
C LYS A 10 -4.72 -34.61 -1.24
N THR A 11 -4.44 -33.42 -0.73
CA THR A 11 -4.08 -32.25 -1.53
C THR A 11 -2.70 -32.50 -2.14
N SER A 12 -2.64 -32.46 -3.47
CA SER A 12 -1.41 -32.56 -4.27
C SER A 12 -0.55 -31.32 -4.08
N VAL A 13 0.73 -31.53 -3.77
CA VAL A 13 1.76 -30.50 -3.48
C VAL A 13 2.31 -29.85 -4.77
N SER A 14 1.62 -29.96 -5.91
CA SER A 14 2.16 -29.57 -7.22
C SER A 14 1.67 -28.22 -7.76
N GLU A 15 0.75 -27.52 -7.09
CA GLU A 15 0.18 -26.24 -7.59
C GLU A 15 0.85 -24.98 -7.01
N THR A 16 1.81 -25.10 -6.08
CA THR A 16 2.37 -23.94 -5.36
C THR A 16 3.66 -23.37 -5.95
N LEU A 17 4.46 -24.15 -6.68
CA LEU A 17 5.78 -23.70 -7.15
C LEU A 17 5.72 -22.76 -8.36
N ASP A 18 4.82 -23.01 -9.31
CA ASP A 18 4.70 -22.21 -10.55
C ASP A 18 4.00 -20.86 -10.33
N GLY A 19 2.98 -20.84 -9.46
CA GLY A 19 2.22 -19.64 -9.13
C GLY A 19 3.04 -18.59 -8.37
N ASP A 20 3.88 -19.04 -7.43
CA ASP A 20 4.78 -18.15 -6.69
C ASP A 20 5.87 -17.59 -7.60
N LEU A 21 6.45 -18.42 -8.49
CA LEU A 21 7.51 -17.97 -9.41
C LEU A 21 7.04 -16.85 -10.36
N HIS A 22 5.83 -16.98 -10.92
CA HIS A 22 5.24 -15.96 -11.79
C HIS A 22 4.88 -14.67 -11.06
N LYS A 23 4.44 -14.76 -9.79
CA LYS A 23 4.10 -13.58 -8.98
C LYS A 23 5.31 -12.70 -8.71
N TYR A 24 6.47 -13.31 -8.41
CA TYR A 24 7.71 -12.56 -8.23
C TYR A 24 8.28 -12.00 -9.53
N LEU A 25 8.01 -12.64 -10.67
CA LEU A 25 8.46 -12.13 -11.97
C LEU A 25 7.84 -10.77 -12.28
N GLU A 26 6.51 -10.63 -12.13
CA GLU A 26 5.82 -9.35 -12.35
C GLU A 26 6.27 -8.30 -11.33
N PHE A 27 6.40 -8.68 -10.06
CA PHE A 27 6.96 -7.82 -9.02
C PHE A 27 8.34 -7.28 -9.40
N ASP A 28 9.25 -8.15 -9.82
CA ASP A 28 10.61 -7.78 -10.20
C ASP A 28 10.65 -6.88 -11.42
N GLN A 29 9.78 -7.12 -12.41
CA GLN A 29 9.63 -6.25 -13.56
C GLN A 29 9.13 -4.85 -13.17
N ILE A 30 8.17 -4.77 -12.23
CA ILE A 30 7.67 -3.48 -11.73
C ILE A 30 8.78 -2.71 -11.02
N ILE A 31 9.49 -3.36 -10.09
CA ILE A 31 10.54 -2.71 -9.30
C ILE A 31 11.76 -2.37 -10.16
N ALA A 32 12.16 -3.22 -11.11
CA ALA A 32 13.27 -2.93 -12.01
C ALA A 32 12.98 -1.76 -12.97
N ALA A 33 11.70 -1.51 -13.29
CA ALA A 33 11.29 -0.37 -14.10
C ALA A 33 11.30 0.97 -13.33
N SER A 34 11.31 0.95 -11.98
CA SER A 34 11.46 2.17 -11.17
C SER A 34 12.94 2.59 -11.12
N PRO A 35 13.28 3.87 -11.40
CA PRO A 35 14.65 4.37 -11.32
C PRO A 35 15.31 4.17 -9.95
N TYR A 36 14.49 4.20 -8.89
CA TYR A 36 14.94 4.10 -7.50
C TYR A 36 14.71 2.71 -6.89
N LYS A 37 14.23 1.74 -7.69
CA LYS A 37 13.80 0.42 -7.20
C LYS A 37 12.77 0.51 -6.08
N LYS A 38 11.86 1.49 -6.19
CA LYS A 38 10.77 1.74 -5.25
C LYS A 38 9.43 1.45 -5.91
N ILE A 39 8.40 1.30 -5.10
CA ILE A 39 7.01 1.25 -5.57
C ILE A 39 6.64 2.67 -5.98
N GLU A 40 6.33 2.86 -7.26
CA GLU A 40 5.99 4.17 -7.84
C GLU A 40 4.86 3.98 -8.86
N PHE A 41 3.99 4.99 -8.98
CA PHE A 41 2.95 4.99 -10.02
C PHE A 41 3.51 5.42 -11.36
N ARG A 42 3.08 4.73 -12.43
CA ARG A 42 3.61 4.88 -13.79
C ARG A 42 2.95 6.04 -14.54
N ASP A 43 1.63 6.17 -14.42
CA ASP A 43 0.84 7.05 -15.30
C ASP A 43 0.40 8.37 -14.65
N VAL A 44 0.82 8.66 -13.42
CA VAL A 44 0.51 9.94 -12.76
C VAL A 44 1.35 11.09 -13.35
N VAL A 45 2.36 10.76 -14.15
CA VAL A 45 3.29 11.68 -14.82
C VAL A 45 2.62 12.53 -15.93
N HIS A 46 1.37 12.24 -16.30
CA HIS A 46 0.64 12.99 -17.33
C HIS A 46 -0.67 13.62 -16.88
N ILE A 47 -0.96 13.61 -15.58
CA ILE A 47 -2.03 14.47 -15.07
C ILE A 47 -1.49 15.90 -15.10
N SER A 48 -1.76 16.63 -16.18
CA SER A 48 -1.51 18.07 -16.19
C SER A 48 -2.23 18.65 -14.97
N LEU A 49 -1.51 19.42 -14.15
CA LEU A 49 -2.08 20.14 -13.01
C LEU A 49 -3.30 20.96 -13.42
N ASP A 50 -3.35 21.40 -14.68
CA ASP A 50 -4.46 22.15 -15.27
C ASP A 50 -5.74 21.31 -15.46
N SER A 51 -5.59 19.98 -15.55
CA SER A 51 -6.68 19.03 -15.75
C SER A 51 -7.17 18.35 -14.46
N THR A 52 -6.38 18.40 -13.38
CA THR A 52 -6.79 17.86 -12.08
C THR A 52 -7.79 18.79 -11.42
N PRO A 53 -8.94 18.30 -10.94
CA PRO A 53 -9.83 19.12 -10.14
C PRO A 53 -9.10 19.66 -8.89
N ASN A 54 -9.14 20.97 -8.65
CA ASN A 54 -8.43 21.62 -7.54
C ASN A 54 -8.74 21.00 -6.15
N TRP A 55 -9.97 20.50 -5.96
CA TRP A 55 -10.35 19.83 -4.72
C TRP A 55 -9.54 18.54 -4.46
N VAL A 56 -9.11 17.83 -5.51
CA VAL A 56 -8.25 16.64 -5.40
C VAL A 56 -6.88 17.06 -4.91
N LEU A 57 -6.29 18.10 -5.49
CA LEU A 57 -4.97 18.62 -5.11
C LEU A 57 -4.95 19.07 -3.65
N ILE A 58 -5.92 19.89 -3.23
CA ILE A 58 -6.06 20.35 -1.83
C ILE A 58 -6.22 19.15 -0.89
N ARG A 59 -6.99 18.14 -1.29
CA ARG A 59 -7.20 16.93 -0.50
C ARG A 59 -5.92 16.11 -0.38
N LEU A 60 -5.17 15.93 -1.47
CA LEU A 60 -3.91 15.19 -1.48
C LEU A 60 -2.86 15.88 -0.61
N GLU A 61 -2.72 17.20 -0.73
CA GLU A 61 -1.83 17.99 0.11
C GLU A 61 -2.17 17.79 1.59
N LYS A 62 -3.46 17.91 1.95
CA LYS A 62 -3.92 17.70 3.34
C LYS A 62 -3.67 16.26 3.80
N ALA A 63 -3.99 15.28 2.96
CA ALA A 63 -3.81 13.86 3.28
C ALA A 63 -2.34 13.55 3.55
N SER A 64 -1.42 14.05 2.72
CA SER A 64 0.02 13.82 2.82
C SER A 64 0.63 14.22 4.17
N ARG A 65 0.01 15.19 4.87
CA ARG A 65 0.43 15.67 6.20
C ARG A 65 -0.34 15.01 7.36
N ALA A 66 -1.37 14.23 7.05
CA ALA A 66 -2.31 13.70 8.03
C ALA A 66 -2.01 12.24 8.42
N PHE A 67 -0.92 11.67 7.93
CA PHE A 67 -0.47 10.34 8.33
C PHE A 67 1.06 10.26 8.42
N ARG A 68 1.53 9.24 9.11
CA ARG A 68 2.94 8.83 9.13
C ARG A 68 3.06 7.32 9.17
N PHE A 69 4.17 6.82 8.68
CA PHE A 69 4.57 5.43 8.86
C PHE A 69 5.60 5.34 9.99
N GLU A 70 5.54 4.28 10.78
CA GLU A 70 6.44 4.06 11.91
C GLU A 70 7.24 2.77 11.71
N LEU A 71 8.41 2.69 12.33
CA LEU A 71 9.07 1.41 12.53
C LEU A 71 8.75 0.87 13.93
N PRO A 72 8.55 -0.45 14.09
CA PRO A 72 8.45 -1.02 15.42
C PRO A 72 9.72 -0.79 16.22
N TYR A 73 9.55 -0.53 17.51
CA TYR A 73 10.67 -0.46 18.44
C TYR A 73 11.52 -1.75 18.41
N ILE A 74 10.86 -2.92 18.38
CA ILE A 74 11.48 -4.23 18.17
C ILE A 74 11.40 -4.58 16.68
N LYS A 75 12.50 -4.41 15.94
CA LYS A 75 12.52 -4.54 14.47
C LYS A 75 12.29 -5.98 13.99
N LYS A 76 12.61 -6.98 14.81
CA LYS A 76 12.32 -8.39 14.53
C LYS A 76 10.82 -8.70 14.36
N LEU A 77 9.93 -7.82 14.84
CA LEU A 77 8.49 -7.95 14.59
C LEU A 77 8.15 -7.83 13.10
N LEU A 78 9.04 -7.29 12.27
CA LEU A 78 8.86 -7.17 10.83
C LEU A 78 9.12 -8.48 10.07
N GLU A 79 9.92 -9.40 10.61
CA GLU A 79 10.32 -10.63 9.89
C GLU A 79 9.13 -11.49 9.42
N PRO A 80 8.07 -11.71 10.22
CA PRO A 80 6.92 -12.50 9.77
C PRO A 80 5.85 -11.67 9.04
N MET A 81 6.03 -10.35 8.88
CA MET A 81 4.97 -9.48 8.40
C MET A 81 4.90 -9.43 6.88
N THR A 82 3.67 -9.42 6.37
CA THR A 82 3.41 -9.03 4.98
C THR A 82 3.39 -7.50 4.84
N PRO A 83 3.58 -6.97 3.61
CA PRO A 83 3.38 -5.55 3.31
C PRO A 83 2.06 -4.97 3.86
N LEU A 84 0.95 -5.68 3.65
CA LEU A 84 -0.38 -5.24 4.13
C LEU A 84 -0.48 -5.23 5.66
N GLN A 85 0.07 -6.25 6.32
CA GLN A 85 0.10 -6.30 7.80
C GLN A 85 0.92 -5.15 8.37
N TYR A 86 2.06 -4.82 7.74
CA TYR A 86 2.85 -3.65 8.11
C TYR A 86 2.03 -2.37 7.96
N LEU A 87 1.40 -2.14 6.81
CA LEU A 87 0.57 -0.94 6.58
C LEU A 87 -0.60 -0.85 7.57
N ALA A 88 -1.27 -1.95 7.86
CA ALA A 88 -2.36 -2.00 8.83
C ALA A 88 -1.89 -1.63 10.26
N THR A 89 -0.68 -2.04 10.63
CA THR A 89 -0.19 -1.97 12.02
C THR A 89 0.59 -0.68 12.31
N TYR A 90 1.40 -0.22 11.36
CA TYR A 90 2.38 0.86 11.55
C TYR A 90 2.06 2.13 10.77
N THR A 91 0.83 2.27 10.29
CA THR A 91 0.31 3.55 9.84
C THR A 91 -0.33 4.29 11.02
N ARG A 92 0.01 5.56 11.21
CA ARG A 92 -0.67 6.47 12.13
C ARG A 92 -1.33 7.57 11.34
N LEU A 93 -2.57 7.90 11.72
CA LEU A 93 -3.34 8.95 11.07
C LEU A 93 -3.87 9.94 12.09
N GLN A 94 -4.02 11.18 11.67
CA GLN A 94 -4.83 12.17 12.37
C GLN A 94 -6.30 11.79 12.28
N SER A 95 -7.06 12.12 13.34
CA SER A 95 -8.47 11.72 13.48
C SER A 95 -9.36 12.13 12.31
N GLU A 96 -9.12 13.31 11.73
CA GLU A 96 -9.92 13.79 10.59
C GLU A 96 -9.72 12.92 9.34
N GLN A 97 -8.47 12.59 9.00
CA GLN A 97 -8.17 11.75 7.84
C GLN A 97 -8.62 10.31 8.06
N LEU A 98 -8.47 9.78 9.29
CA LEU A 98 -9.01 8.48 9.66
C LEU A 98 -10.53 8.42 9.44
N ARG A 99 -11.27 9.46 9.86
CA ARG A 99 -12.73 9.52 9.65
C ARG A 99 -13.09 9.47 8.17
N ARG A 100 -12.35 10.17 7.31
CA ARG A 100 -12.58 10.14 5.85
C ARG A 100 -12.40 8.73 5.28
N TYR A 101 -11.33 8.04 5.64
CA TYR A 101 -11.11 6.66 5.17
C TYR A 101 -12.16 5.70 5.74
N GLN A 102 -12.58 5.88 6.99
CA GLN A 102 -13.67 5.11 7.59
C GLN A 102 -15.00 5.32 6.87
N GLU A 103 -15.32 6.54 6.43
CA GLU A 103 -16.54 6.82 5.67
C GLU A 103 -16.55 6.11 4.32
N ILE A 104 -15.39 6.07 3.64
CA ILE A 104 -15.25 5.31 2.39
C ILE A 104 -15.39 3.82 2.68
N PHE A 105 -14.70 3.31 3.71
CA PHE A 105 -14.79 1.91 4.12
C PHE A 105 -16.24 1.48 4.39
N LYS A 106 -17.00 2.29 5.13
CA LYS A 106 -18.41 2.02 5.44
C LYS A 106 -19.30 1.95 4.20
N LYS A 107 -19.01 2.74 3.16
CA LYS A 107 -19.75 2.74 1.89
C LYS A 107 -19.37 1.55 1.01
N SER A 108 -18.14 1.06 1.13
CA SER A 108 -17.54 0.07 0.23
C SER A 108 -17.56 -1.36 0.76
N LYS A 109 -17.64 -1.56 2.07
CA LYS A 109 -17.64 -2.89 2.68
C LYS A 109 -18.87 -3.69 2.25
N ALA A 110 -18.73 -5.01 2.22
CA ALA A 110 -19.87 -5.88 1.96
C ALA A 110 -20.93 -5.72 3.09
N LYS A 111 -22.22 -5.67 2.73
CA LYS A 111 -23.31 -5.27 3.67
C LYS A 111 -23.32 -6.00 5.01
N TYR A 112 -22.94 -7.27 5.00
CA TYR A 112 -23.01 -8.16 6.17
C TYR A 112 -21.63 -8.48 6.75
N LEU A 113 -20.57 -7.88 6.21
CA LEU A 113 -19.20 -8.29 6.44
C LEU A 113 -18.35 -7.02 6.69
N ASP A 114 -17.55 -7.01 7.75
CA ASP A 114 -16.69 -5.87 8.07
C ASP A 114 -15.37 -5.88 7.26
N TYR A 115 -15.50 -6.10 5.96
CA TYR A 115 -14.38 -6.10 5.01
C TYR A 115 -14.80 -5.66 3.61
N ILE A 116 -13.82 -5.12 2.87
CA ILE A 116 -13.91 -4.84 1.44
C ILE A 116 -13.31 -6.04 0.69
N GLU A 117 -14.04 -6.55 -0.29
CA GLU A 117 -13.58 -7.61 -1.17
C GLU A 117 -12.70 -7.03 -2.28
N PHE A 118 -11.75 -7.82 -2.80
CA PHE A 118 -10.87 -7.40 -3.88
C PHE A 118 -11.61 -6.74 -5.06
N LYS A 119 -12.74 -7.33 -5.48
CA LYS A 119 -13.55 -6.86 -6.62
C LYS A 119 -14.07 -5.42 -6.47
N THR A 120 -14.24 -4.93 -5.23
CA THR A 120 -14.67 -3.55 -4.95
C THR A 120 -13.53 -2.67 -4.46
N LEU A 121 -12.32 -3.23 -4.28
CA LEU A 121 -11.18 -2.49 -3.73
C LEU A 121 -10.74 -1.34 -4.62
N HIS A 122 -10.62 -1.58 -5.93
CA HIS A 122 -10.18 -0.55 -6.87
C HIS A 122 -11.14 0.63 -6.90
N SER A 123 -12.45 0.39 -7.04
CA SER A 123 -13.45 1.46 -7.03
C SER A 123 -13.52 2.20 -5.69
N SER A 124 -13.28 1.49 -4.59
CA SER A 124 -13.21 2.08 -3.24
C SER A 124 -12.03 3.02 -3.10
N LEU A 125 -10.83 2.59 -3.53
CA LEU A 125 -9.66 3.45 -3.58
C LEU A 125 -9.90 4.62 -4.55
N ASN A 126 -10.51 4.38 -5.70
CA ASN A 126 -10.68 5.42 -6.70
C ASN A 126 -11.70 6.51 -6.29
N SER A 127 -12.63 6.19 -5.38
CA SER A 127 -13.51 7.18 -4.75
C SER A 127 -12.74 8.29 -4.02
N MET A 128 -11.51 8.01 -3.58
CA MET A 128 -10.62 8.98 -2.96
C MET A 128 -10.07 10.00 -3.94
N PHE A 129 -9.76 9.53 -5.15
CA PHE A 129 -9.00 10.26 -6.15
C PHE A 129 -9.89 10.78 -7.29
N GLY A 130 -11.21 10.73 -7.15
CA GLY A 130 -12.14 11.22 -8.15
C GLY A 130 -12.03 10.51 -9.50
N GLY A 131 -11.64 9.22 -9.51
CA GLY A 131 -11.47 8.46 -10.76
C GLY A 131 -10.04 8.39 -11.30
N LEU A 132 -9.08 9.09 -10.70
CA LEU A 132 -7.72 9.24 -11.24
C LEU A 132 -6.78 8.04 -10.98
N LEU A 133 -7.19 7.04 -10.20
CA LEU A 133 -6.41 5.81 -10.02
C LEU A 133 -6.62 4.85 -11.20
N SER A 134 -5.68 4.87 -12.15
CA SER A 134 -5.67 3.97 -13.31
C SER A 134 -5.56 2.49 -12.91
N ASP A 135 -6.01 1.60 -13.80
CA ASP A 135 -5.86 0.16 -13.63
C ASP A 135 -4.39 -0.25 -13.51
N ALA A 136 -3.49 0.41 -14.25
CA ALA A 136 -2.06 0.15 -14.19
C ALA A 136 -1.49 0.46 -12.80
N ASN A 137 -1.86 1.61 -12.20
CA ASN A 137 -1.43 1.98 -10.86
C ASN A 137 -2.08 1.10 -9.79
N PHE A 138 -3.33 0.69 -9.98
CA PHE A 138 -3.95 -0.30 -9.12
C PHE A 138 -3.25 -1.67 -9.20
N ASN A 139 -2.84 -2.10 -10.39
CA ASN A 139 -2.05 -3.32 -10.57
C ASN A 139 -0.70 -3.24 -9.85
N ILE A 140 -0.04 -2.08 -9.85
CA ILE A 140 1.19 -1.86 -9.07
C ILE A 140 0.94 -2.09 -7.59
N LEU A 141 -0.14 -1.54 -7.02
CA LEU A 141 -0.52 -1.80 -5.62
C LEU A 141 -0.77 -3.29 -5.40
N LYS A 142 -1.54 -3.92 -6.28
CA LYS A 142 -1.91 -5.34 -6.19
C LYS A 142 -0.66 -6.22 -6.14
N VAL A 143 0.24 -6.05 -7.09
CA VAL A 143 1.45 -6.86 -7.24
C VAL A 143 2.44 -6.56 -6.11
N CYS A 144 2.71 -5.30 -5.81
CA CYS A 144 3.74 -4.93 -4.83
C CYS A 144 3.32 -5.21 -3.38
N LEU A 145 2.02 -5.14 -3.07
CA LEU A 145 1.48 -5.45 -1.75
C LEU A 145 0.93 -6.87 -1.64
N PHE A 146 1.10 -7.68 -2.71
CA PHE A 146 0.72 -9.09 -2.76
C PHE A 146 -0.77 -9.33 -2.53
N ILE A 147 -1.62 -8.37 -2.92
CA ILE A 147 -3.08 -8.46 -2.82
C ILE A 147 -3.59 -9.51 -3.80
N SER A 148 -4.19 -10.59 -3.28
CA SER A 148 -4.85 -11.62 -4.08
C SER A 148 -6.33 -11.31 -4.33
N GLU A 149 -6.93 -12.00 -5.29
CA GLU A 149 -8.38 -11.94 -5.56
C GLU A 149 -9.22 -12.37 -4.35
N ASP A 150 -8.69 -13.27 -3.52
CA ASP A 150 -9.33 -13.73 -2.27
C ASP A 150 -9.08 -12.81 -1.07
N SER A 151 -8.34 -11.71 -1.26
CA SER A 151 -7.99 -10.82 -0.16
C SER A 151 -9.21 -10.08 0.36
N LEU A 152 -9.37 -10.10 1.69
CA LEU A 152 -10.40 -9.37 2.41
C LEU A 152 -9.73 -8.25 3.19
N MET A 153 -10.08 -7.00 2.88
CA MET A 153 -9.51 -5.82 3.51
C MET A 153 -10.38 -5.41 4.68
N ASP A 154 -9.92 -5.66 5.91
CA ASP A 154 -10.54 -5.05 7.09
C ASP A 154 -10.27 -3.53 7.13
N LEU A 155 -10.87 -2.85 8.12
CA LEU A 155 -10.75 -1.41 8.22
C LEU A 155 -9.29 -0.95 8.35
N SER A 156 -8.50 -1.63 9.19
CA SER A 156 -7.11 -1.26 9.46
C SER A 156 -6.25 -1.40 8.21
N THR A 157 -6.40 -2.50 7.48
CA THR A 157 -5.69 -2.78 6.23
C THR A 157 -6.09 -1.78 5.15
N PHE A 158 -7.40 -1.50 5.02
CA PHE A 158 -7.88 -0.50 4.07
C PHE A 158 -7.35 0.91 4.37
N VAL A 159 -7.36 1.32 5.65
CA VAL A 159 -6.83 2.61 6.08
C VAL A 159 -5.34 2.75 5.78
N GLY A 160 -4.54 1.71 6.07
CA GLY A 160 -3.11 1.67 5.75
C GLY A 160 -2.86 1.75 4.24
N LEU A 161 -3.64 1.00 3.46
CA LEU A 161 -3.58 1.03 1.99
C LEU A 161 -3.95 2.41 1.43
N CYS A 162 -4.97 3.06 1.97
CA CYS A 162 -5.36 4.42 1.57
C CYS A 162 -4.23 5.42 1.82
N ALA A 163 -3.62 5.39 3.01
CA ALA A 163 -2.49 6.25 3.34
C ALA A 163 -1.30 6.03 2.42
N PHE A 164 -0.97 4.76 2.13
CA PHE A 164 0.11 4.43 1.19
C PHE A 164 -0.20 4.91 -0.22
N THR A 165 -1.43 4.72 -0.69
CA THR A 165 -1.87 5.19 -2.01
C THR A 165 -1.81 6.71 -2.12
N ASP A 166 -2.25 7.44 -1.08
CA ASP A 166 -2.10 8.90 -1.00
C ASP A 166 -0.63 9.34 -1.05
N ARG A 167 0.27 8.62 -0.36
CA ARG A 167 1.72 8.87 -0.41
C ARG A 167 2.25 8.73 -1.84
N LEU A 168 1.91 7.64 -2.53
CA LEU A 168 2.36 7.41 -3.91
C LEU A 168 1.85 8.49 -4.87
N PHE A 169 0.56 8.82 -4.81
CA PHE A 169 -0.02 9.89 -5.62
C PHE A 169 0.71 11.21 -5.41
N TRP A 170 0.84 11.62 -4.15
CA TRP A 170 1.44 12.91 -3.82
C TRP A 170 2.90 12.99 -4.25
N THR A 171 3.68 11.91 -4.11
CA THR A 171 5.06 11.83 -4.62
C THR A 171 5.10 12.04 -6.13
N CYS A 172 4.19 11.44 -6.90
CA CYS A 172 4.11 11.65 -8.33
C CYS A 172 3.69 13.09 -8.71
N TYR A 173 2.76 13.69 -7.98
CA TYR A 173 2.36 15.09 -8.19
C TYR A 173 3.51 16.08 -7.94
N LEU A 174 4.35 15.84 -6.93
CA LEU A 174 5.50 16.70 -6.64
C LEU A 174 6.69 16.45 -7.57
N GLY A 175 6.84 15.22 -8.09
CA GLY A 175 7.94 14.86 -8.99
C GLY A 175 7.89 15.57 -10.35
N SER A 176 6.73 16.09 -10.76
CA SER A 176 6.59 16.89 -11.98
C SER A 176 7.01 18.36 -11.79
N GLU A 177 7.07 18.86 -10.56
CA GLU A 177 7.57 20.21 -10.22
C GLU A 177 9.08 20.18 -9.95
N TYR A 178 9.89 20.23 -11.01
CA TYR A 178 11.33 20.48 -10.92
C TYR A 178 11.60 21.88 -10.34
N ASN A 179 11.66 22.02 -9.02
CA ASN A 179 12.53 22.97 -8.28
C ASN A 179 12.37 22.96 -6.74
N THR A 180 11.54 22.08 -6.18
CA THR A 180 11.18 22.16 -4.76
C THR A 180 11.75 21.00 -3.96
N PHE A 181 13.07 20.78 -4.08
CA PHE A 181 13.84 19.90 -3.18
C PHE A 181 13.78 20.38 -1.72
N LEU A 182 13.51 21.68 -1.48
CA LEU A 182 13.24 22.26 -0.16
C LEU A 182 11.84 21.94 0.39
N THR A 183 10.93 21.41 -0.44
CA THR A 183 9.52 21.13 -0.11
C THR A 183 9.24 19.65 0.07
N TRP A 184 10.27 18.80 0.09
CA TRP A 184 10.18 17.38 0.46
C TRP A 184 9.95 17.18 1.98
N SER A 185 10.18 18.21 2.79
CA SER A 185 10.12 18.12 4.26
C SER A 185 8.73 18.03 4.93
N PRO A 186 7.56 18.37 4.33
CA PRO A 186 6.28 18.29 5.03
C PRO A 186 5.53 16.97 4.83
N ASN A 187 5.98 16.06 3.95
CA ASN A 187 5.25 14.81 3.65
C ASN A 187 5.51 13.72 4.68
N ARG A 188 6.53 13.91 5.51
CA ARG A 188 6.93 13.00 6.57
C ARG A 188 7.00 13.78 7.85
N SER A 189 6.39 13.24 8.89
CA SER A 189 6.60 13.79 10.22
C SER A 189 8.08 13.64 10.62
N ALA A 190 8.58 14.50 11.50
CA ALA A 190 9.94 14.37 12.04
C ALA A 190 10.19 12.97 12.65
N LEU A 191 9.18 12.36 13.26
CA LEU A 191 9.25 11.00 13.78
C LEU A 191 9.42 9.95 12.68
N GLU A 192 8.70 10.08 11.57
CA GLU A 192 8.86 9.19 10.41
C GLU A 192 10.24 9.35 9.78
N CYS A 193 10.74 10.59 9.64
CA CYS A 193 12.10 10.82 9.18
C CYS A 193 13.11 10.11 10.10
N VAL A 194 12.98 10.28 11.41
CA VAL A 194 13.85 9.61 12.39
C VAL A 194 13.71 8.10 12.32
N ASP A 195 12.53 7.54 12.07
CA ASP A 195 12.35 6.09 11.94
C ASP A 195 13.02 5.54 10.68
N PHE A 196 12.89 6.23 9.54
CA PHE A 196 13.38 5.74 8.25
C PHE A 196 14.78 6.23 7.87
N GLU A 197 15.39 7.16 8.62
CA GLU A 197 16.78 7.56 8.41
C GLU A 197 17.73 6.38 8.66
N TYR A 198 18.71 6.15 7.78
CA TYR A 198 19.63 5.01 7.84
C TYR A 198 18.92 3.65 7.96
N LEU A 199 17.82 3.47 7.22
CA LEU A 199 16.97 2.27 7.27
C LEU A 199 17.78 0.96 7.17
N ASP A 200 18.70 0.85 6.20
CA ASP A 200 19.55 -0.34 6.02
C ASP A 200 20.35 -0.68 7.28
N ARG A 201 20.88 0.34 7.98
CA ARG A 201 21.64 0.15 9.22
C ARG A 201 20.75 -0.37 10.34
N LYS A 202 19.51 0.12 10.43
CA LYS A 202 18.54 -0.30 11.46
C LYS A 202 17.99 -1.71 11.24
N LEU A 203 17.99 -2.15 9.98
CA LEU A 203 17.46 -3.45 9.56
C LEU A 203 18.53 -4.50 9.29
N LYS A 204 19.82 -4.18 9.51
CA LYS A 204 20.97 -5.05 9.18
C LYS A 204 20.81 -6.50 9.64
N ASP A 205 20.24 -6.71 10.83
CA ASP A 205 20.09 -8.05 11.45
C ASP A 205 18.64 -8.56 11.44
N VAL A 206 17.78 -7.97 10.59
CA VAL A 206 16.36 -8.31 10.45
C VAL A 206 16.13 -9.05 9.14
N LYS A 207 15.58 -10.26 9.21
CA LYS A 207 15.29 -11.08 8.03
C LYS A 207 13.95 -10.68 7.41
N LEU A 208 13.95 -9.64 6.59
CA LEU A 208 12.76 -9.20 5.89
C LEU A 208 12.47 -10.05 4.65
N SER A 209 11.18 -10.19 4.35
CA SER A 209 10.74 -10.58 3.02
C SER A 209 11.14 -9.50 2.00
N LYS A 210 11.30 -9.90 0.73
CA LYS A 210 11.73 -9.01 -0.35
C LYS A 210 10.76 -7.84 -0.57
N GLU A 211 9.47 -8.14 -0.48
CA GLU A 211 8.37 -7.21 -0.65
C GLU A 211 8.31 -6.19 0.47
N LEU A 212 8.47 -6.65 1.72
CA LEU A 212 8.47 -5.75 2.86
C LEU A 212 9.71 -4.85 2.83
N TYR A 213 10.88 -5.37 2.43
CA TYR A 213 12.06 -4.54 2.20
C TYR A 213 11.77 -3.44 1.17
N VAL A 214 11.23 -3.79 0.01
CA VAL A 214 10.87 -2.83 -1.04
C VAL A 214 9.82 -1.82 -0.55
N LEU A 215 8.80 -2.25 0.19
CA LEU A 215 7.81 -1.36 0.78
C LEU A 215 8.46 -0.34 1.70
N LEU A 216 9.28 -0.80 2.67
CA LEU A 216 9.90 0.09 3.64
C LEU A 216 10.87 1.08 2.97
N HIS A 217 11.61 0.65 1.96
CA HIS A 217 12.46 1.54 1.16
C HIS A 217 11.66 2.52 0.29
N SER A 218 10.42 2.18 -0.08
CA SER A 218 9.51 3.09 -0.77
C SER A 218 8.95 4.17 0.16
N LEU A 219 9.03 3.96 1.48
CA LEU A 219 8.62 4.92 2.51
C LEU A 219 9.79 5.81 3.01
N ALA A 220 11.04 5.35 2.83
CA ALA A 220 12.28 6.08 3.11
C ALA A 220 12.63 7.09 2.01
#